data_AF-A0A3C0I069-F1
#
_entry.id   AF-A0A3C0I069-F1
#
_cell.length_a   1.000
_cell.length_b   1.000
_cell.length_c   1.000
_cell.angle_alpha   90.00
_cell.angle_beta   90.00
_cell.angle_gamma   90.00
#
_symmetry.space_group_name_H-M   'P 1'
#
loop_
_entity.id
_entity.type
_entity.pdbx_description
1 polymer ?
#
loop_
_entity_poly.entity_id
_entity_poly.type
_entity_poly.pdbx_seq_one_letter_code
_entity_poly.pdbx_strand_id
1 'polypeptide(L)' 'MLSVPIKRKRADILEVMVEKVCDKGTLCCQAIGFWNPLDKRYHWYITNLTAAAHLIYPLYRLRWQIELIFKACKQSLNAN' A
#
# COMPACT_ATOMS: atom_id res chain seq x y z
N MET A 1 21.54 -5.66 9.87
CA MET A 1 21.43 -4.81 8.67
C MET A 1 20.55 -5.55 7.68
N LEU A 2 19.25 -5.22 7.58
CA LEU A 2 18.33 -5.91 6.65
C LEU A 2 18.66 -5.42 5.24
N SER A 3 19.45 -6.20 4.50
CA SER A 3 19.70 -5.96 3.07
C SER A 3 18.43 -6.33 2.30
N VAL A 4 17.54 -5.37 2.10
CA VAL A 4 16.29 -5.63 1.37
C VAL A 4 16.56 -5.55 -0.13
N PRO A 5 16.37 -6.63 -0.89
CA PRO A 5 16.65 -6.64 -2.32
C PRO A 5 15.66 -5.72 -3.05
N ILE A 6 16.18 -4.62 -3.62
CA ILE A 6 15.41 -3.74 -4.48
C ILE A 6 15.22 -4.47 -5.81
N LYS A 7 13.97 -4.83 -6.12
CA LYS A 7 13.62 -5.61 -7.31
C LYS A 7 13.59 -4.73 -8.56
N ARG A 8 13.06 -3.50 -8.42
CA ARG A 8 12.95 -2.51 -9.50
C ARG A 8 12.89 -1.10 -8.93
N LYS A 9 13.55 -0.16 -9.62
CA LYS A 9 13.43 1.28 -9.41
C LYS A 9 13.02 1.91 -10.73
N ARG A 10 11.87 2.59 -10.75
CA ARG A 10 11.36 3.28 -11.94
C ARG A 10 10.97 4.69 -11.54
N ALA A 11 11.82 5.67 -11.85
CA ALA A 11 11.71 7.09 -11.47
C ALA A 11 11.30 7.31 -9.99
N ASP A 12 10.01 7.27 -9.72
CA ASP A 12 9.35 7.59 -8.44
C ASP A 12 8.77 6.36 -7.71
N ILE A 13 8.88 5.16 -8.30
CA ILE A 13 8.36 3.92 -7.72
C ILE A 13 9.53 2.99 -7.35
N LEU A 14 9.52 2.52 -6.11
CA LEU A 14 10.47 1.57 -5.56
C LEU A 14 9.75 0.25 -5.25
N GLU A 15 10.21 -0.86 -5.83
CA GLU A 15 9.65 -2.20 -5.57
C GLU A 15 10.65 -3.04 -4.80
N VAL A 16 10.18 -3.62 -3.69
CA VAL A 16 10.99 -4.35 -2.73
C VAL A 16 10.28 -5.64 -2.36
N MET A 17 10.99 -6.77 -2.37
CA MET A 17 10.44 -8.01 -1.84
C MET A 17 10.73 -8.08 -0.34
N VAL A 18 9.69 -8.33 0.44
CA VAL A 18 9.75 -8.50 1.88
C VAL A 18 9.44 -9.94 2.19
N GLU A 19 10.41 -10.61 2.79
CA GLU A 19 10.25 -11.96 3.30
C GLU A 19 10.15 -11.87 4.82
N LYS A 20 9.03 -12.31 5.37
CA LYS A 20 8.80 -12.37 6.82
C LYS A 20 8.70 -13.82 7.25
N VAL A 21 9.66 -14.26 8.06
CA VAL A 21 9.59 -15.55 8.74
C VAL A 21 8.56 -15.44 9.87
N CYS A 22 7.56 -16.31 9.85
CA CYS A 22 6.56 -16.47 10.91
C CYS A 22 6.58 -17.92 11.41
N ASP A 23 6.04 -18.18 12.60
CA ASP A 23 6.01 -19.52 13.22
C ASP A 23 5.31 -20.58 12.35
N LYS A 24 4.45 -20.16 11.41
CA LYS A 24 3.70 -21.03 10.49
C LYS A 24 4.31 -21.11 9.07
N GLY A 25 5.50 -20.54 8.87
CA GLY A 25 6.20 -20.50 7.58
C GLY A 25 6.57 -19.09 7.13
N THR A 26 7.12 -18.99 5.93
CA THR A 26 7.61 -17.74 5.37
C THR A 26 6.53 -17.03 4.56
N LEU A 27 6.20 -15.79 4.93
CA LEU A 27 5.33 -14.90 4.18
C LEU A 27 6.16 -14.02 3.24
N CYS A 28 6.04 -14.26 1.94
CA CYS A 28 6.58 -13.39 0.90
C CYS A 28 5.53 -12.36 0.49
N CYS A 29 5.83 -11.08 0.68
CA CYS A 29 5.00 -9.97 0.24
C CYS A 29 5.84 -8.92 -0.51
N GLN A 30 5.17 -8.11 -1.32
CA GLN A 30 5.80 -7.02 -2.04
C GLN A 30 5.53 -5.71 -1.30
N ALA A 31 6.60 -4.99 -0.98
CA ALA A 31 6.53 -3.62 -0.52
C ALA A 31 6.81 -2.68 -1.69
N ILE A 32 5.89 -1.75 -1.94
CA ILE A 32 5.97 -0.78 -3.03
C ILE A 32 5.97 0.61 -2.40
N GLY A 33 7.05 1.35 -2.65
CA GLY A 33 7.18 2.75 -2.28
C GLY A 33 6.82 3.65 -3.45
N PHE A 34 5.90 4.59 -3.24
CA PHE A 34 5.63 5.70 -4.18
C PHE A 34 6.20 6.99 -3.62
N TRP A 35 7.01 7.69 -4.38
CA TRP A 35 7.52 9.00 -4.00
C TRP A 35 6.36 10.01 -3.94
N ASN A 36 6.18 10.63 -2.79
CA ASN A 36 5.27 11.74 -2.63
C ASN A 36 6.08 13.05 -2.69
N PRO A 37 5.90 13.89 -3.73
CA PRO A 37 6.64 15.13 -3.86
C PRO A 37 6.23 16.19 -2.81
N LEU A 38 5.01 16.12 -2.27
CA LEU A 38 4.52 17.06 -1.26
C LEU A 38 5.24 16.83 0.09
N ASP A 39 5.28 15.57 0.53
CA ASP A 39 5.87 15.19 1.81
C ASP A 39 7.38 14.88 1.71
N LYS A 40 7.94 14.91 0.48
CA LYS A 40 9.34 14.57 0.15
C LYS A 40 9.77 13.22 0.74
N ARG A 41 8.85 12.24 0.74
CA ARG A 41 9.04 10.91 1.34
C ARG A 41 8.35 9.83 0.51
N TYR A 42 8.79 8.59 0.65
CA TYR A 42 8.10 7.44 0.07
C TYR A 42 6.90 7.04 0.92
N HIS A 43 5.74 6.89 0.28
CA HIS A 43 4.59 6.22 0.83
C HIS A 43 4.68 4.73 0.52
N TRP A 44 4.74 3.92 1.58
CA TRP A 44 4.92 2.48 1.47
C TRP A 44 3.59 1.75 1.53
N TYR A 45 3.43 0.80 0.61
CA TYR A 45 2.28 -0.09 0.51
C TYR A 45 2.79 -1.53 0.51
N ILE A 46 2.13 -2.41 1.26
CA ILE A 46 2.51 -3.83 1.34
C ILE A 46 1.37 -4.65 0.76
N THR A 47 1.67 -5.45 -0.25
CA THR A 47 0.66 -6.27 -0.92
C THR A 47 1.16 -7.69 -1.12
N ASN A 48 0.24 -8.64 -1.02
CA ASN A 48 0.41 -10.02 -1.47
C ASN A 48 -0.10 -10.24 -2.90
N LEU A 49 -0.61 -9.19 -3.56
CA LEU A 49 -1.14 -9.28 -4.91
C LEU A 49 -0.01 -9.38 -5.95
N THR A 50 -0.19 -10.24 -6.94
CA THR A 50 0.66 -10.34 -8.13
C THR A 50 0.23 -9.32 -9.19
N ALA A 51 0.10 -8.05 -8.80
CA ALA A 51 -0.29 -6.96 -9.69
C ALA A 51 0.90 -6.05 -10.01
N ALA A 52 0.81 -5.30 -11.10
CA ALA A 52 1.83 -4.31 -11.44
C ALA A 52 1.87 -3.20 -10.39
N ALA A 53 3.07 -2.79 -9.98
CA ALA A 53 3.26 -1.86 -8.85
C ALA A 53 2.43 -0.58 -8.97
N HIS A 54 2.36 0.02 -10.17
CA HIS A 54 1.58 1.23 -10.44
C HIS A 54 0.06 1.12 -10.18
N LEU A 55 -0.50 -0.10 -10.14
CA LEU A 55 -1.92 -0.34 -9.85
C LEU A 55 -2.21 -0.35 -8.34
N ILE A 56 -1.19 -0.58 -7.51
CA ILE A 56 -1.36 -0.71 -6.07
C ILE A 56 -1.77 0.62 -5.43
N TYR A 57 -1.16 1.73 -5.85
CA TYR A 57 -1.54 3.05 -5.31
C TYR A 57 -3.02 3.42 -5.57
N PRO A 58 -3.56 3.29 -6.81
CA PRO A 58 -5.00 3.44 -7.06
C PRO A 58 -5.88 2.55 -6.18
N LEU A 59 -5.52 1.28 -5.99
CA LEU A 59 -6.26 0.35 -5.13
C LEU A 59 -6.29 0.83 -3.68
N TYR A 60 -5.15 1.28 -3.14
CA TYR A 60 -5.07 1.85 -1.80
C TYR A 60 -5.83 3.18 -1.65
N ARG A 61 -6.03 3.95 -2.73
CA ARG A 61 -6.88 5.13 -2.68
C ARG A 61 -8.36 4.79 -2.48
N LEU A 62 -8.82 3.62 -2.93
CA LEU A 62 -10.21 3.18 -2.70
C LEU A 62 -10.52 2.96 -1.22
N ARG A 63 -9.50 2.77 -0.36
CA ARG A 63 -9.68 2.73 1.09
C ARG A 63 -10.42 3.97 1.62
N TRP A 64 -10.14 5.15 1.07
CA TRP A 64 -10.82 6.40 1.44
C TRP A 64 -12.28 6.44 0.98
N GLN A 65 -12.64 5.77 -0.13
CA GLN A 65 -14.03 5.72 -0.60
C GLN A 65 -14.93 5.00 0.41
N ILE A 66 -14.41 3.96 1.07
CA ILE A 66 -15.13 3.25 2.13
C ILE A 66 -15.41 4.18 3.33
N GLU A 67 -14.44 5.01 3.72
CA GLU A 67 -14.65 6.00 4.80
C GLU A 67 -15.74 7.02 4.45
N LEU A 68 -15.77 7.47 3.19
CA LEU A 68 -16.81 8.39 2.71
C LEU A 68 -18.20 7.75 2.75
N ILE A 69 -18.32 6.49 2.32
CA ILE A 69 -19.57 5.73 2.41
C ILE A 69 -20.04 5.66 3.87
N PHE A 70 -19.16 5.27 4.79
CA PHE A 70 -19.51 5.22 6.21
C PHE A 70 -19.89 6.58 6.79
N LYS A 71 -19.24 7.66 6.35
CA LYS A 71 -19.59 9.03 6.76
C LYS A 71 -20.99 9.40 6.27
N ALA A 72 -21.31 9.12 5.02
CA ALA A 72 -22.63 9.37 4.44
C ALA A 72 -23.74 8.57 5.13
N CYS A 73 -23.53 7.27 5.37
CA CYS A 73 -24.49 6.43 6.08
C CYS A 73 -24.78 6.94 7.49
N LYS A 74 -23.74 7.32 8.26
CA LYS A 74 -23.90 7.88 9.61
C LYS A 74 -24.65 9.21 9.60
N GLN A 75 -24.35 10.08 8.63
CA GLN A 75 -25.06 11.36 8.48
C GLN A 75 -26.54 11.12 8.15
N SER A 76 -26.85 10.18 7.26
CA SER A 76 -28.23 9.84 6.91
C SER A 76 -29.02 9.23 8.09
N LEU A 77 -28.36 8.44 8.95
CA LEU A 77 -29.00 7.83 10.12
C LEU A 77 -29.23 8.82 11.27
N ASN A 78 -28.36 9.83 11.40
CA ASN A 78 -28.46 10.87 12.42
C ASN A 78 -29.27 12.10 11.97
N ALA A 79 -29.85 12.07 10.77
CA ALA A 79 -30.66 13.18 10.23
C ALA A 79 -32.14 13.12 10.67
N ASN A 80 -32.45 12.33 11.70
CA ASN A 80 -33.76 12.30 12.38
C ASN A 80 -33.77 13.23 13.59
#